data_AF-A0A9D6QJ50-F1
#
_entry.id   AF-A0A9D6QJ50-F1
#
_cell.length_a   1.000
_cell.length_b   1.000
_cell.length_c   1.000
_cell.angle_alpha   90.00
_cell.angle_beta   90.00
_cell.angle_gamma   90.00
#
_symmetry.space_group_name_H-M   'P 1'
#
loop_
_entity.id
_entity.type
_entity.pdbx_description
1 polymer ?
#
loop_
_entity_poly.entity_id
_entity_poly.type
_entity_poly.pdbx_seq_one_letter_code
_entity_poly.pdbx_strand_id
1 'polypeptide(L)'
;EIGEDFEDKLKVLEQSYPVEVTQRNPMIVEELALLNQLLPKIEQNFSIQFYQSICDLALKVAKSSGGWFGMKSIGEAEAKYVKLPMIKDPSAS
;
A
#
# COMPACT_ATOMS: atom_id res chain seq x y z
N GLU A 1 -2.46 8.89 -22.55
CA GLU A 1 -3.22 8.89 -21.29
C GLU A 1 -2.77 7.73 -20.42
N ILE A 2 -2.33 7.94 -19.17
CA ILE A 2 -2.20 6.84 -18.18
C ILE A 2 -3.38 6.89 -17.18
N GLY A 3 -4.10 8.02 -17.14
CA GLY A 3 -5.21 8.24 -16.22
C GLY A 3 -6.53 7.59 -16.62
N GLU A 4 -6.82 7.43 -17.92
CA GLU A 4 -8.17 6.99 -18.36
C GLU A 4 -8.52 5.57 -17.89
N ASP A 5 -7.58 4.62 -17.96
CA ASP A 5 -7.85 3.24 -17.55
C ASP A 5 -7.59 2.96 -16.06
N PHE A 6 -6.93 3.89 -15.35
CA PHE A 6 -6.46 3.61 -14.00
C PHE A 6 -7.63 3.38 -13.05
N GLU A 7 -8.65 4.22 -13.15
CA GLU A 7 -9.84 4.12 -12.31
C GLU A 7 -10.61 2.81 -12.56
N ASP A 8 -10.75 2.41 -13.81
CA ASP A 8 -11.44 1.17 -14.17
C ASP A 8 -10.65 -0.07 -13.72
N LYS A 9 -9.33 -0.07 -13.88
CA LYS A 9 -8.46 -1.16 -13.37
C LYS A 9 -8.52 -1.25 -11.85
N LEU A 10 -8.54 -0.11 -11.16
CA LEU A 10 -8.69 -0.07 -9.71
C LEU A 10 -10.04 -0.64 -9.28
N LYS A 11 -11.15 -0.25 -9.94
CA LYS A 11 -12.49 -0.79 -9.65
C LYS A 11 -12.57 -2.30 -9.86
N VAL A 12 -11.99 -2.82 -10.95
CA VAL A 12 -11.95 -4.27 -11.22
C VAL A 12 -11.17 -5.00 -10.13
N LEU A 13 -10.04 -4.43 -9.70
CA LEU A 13 -9.24 -4.99 -8.60
C LEU A 13 -10.01 -4.94 -7.27
N GLU A 14 -10.69 -3.84 -6.96
CA GLU A 14 -11.53 -3.74 -5.76
C GLU A 14 -12.65 -4.80 -5.75
N GLN A 15 -13.24 -5.08 -6.92
CA GLN A 15 -14.26 -6.12 -7.08
C GLN A 15 -13.72 -7.54 -6.91
N SER A 16 -12.42 -7.77 -7.07
CA SER A 16 -11.82 -9.09 -6.83
C SER A 16 -11.56 -9.39 -5.35
N TYR A 17 -11.67 -8.39 -4.46
CA TYR A 17 -11.57 -8.59 -3.02
C TYR A 17 -12.95 -8.72 -2.35
N PRO A 18 -13.01 -9.37 -1.16
CA PRO A 18 -14.21 -9.36 -0.34
C PRO A 18 -14.69 -7.94 -0.02
N VAL A 19 -16.02 -7.76 0.02
CA VAL A 19 -16.64 -6.49 0.44
C VAL A 19 -16.32 -6.20 1.91
N GLU A 20 -16.26 -7.25 2.74
CA GLU A 20 -16.01 -7.16 4.17
C GLU A 20 -14.57 -6.74 4.47
N VAL A 21 -14.42 -5.57 5.09
CA VAL A 21 -13.11 -4.95 5.41
C VAL A 21 -12.25 -5.85 6.28
N THR A 22 -12.86 -6.58 7.21
CA THR A 22 -12.18 -7.51 8.13
C THR A 22 -11.58 -8.72 7.41
N GLN A 23 -12.07 -9.06 6.22
CA GLN A 23 -11.54 -10.13 5.37
C GLN A 23 -10.60 -9.58 4.29
N ARG A 24 -10.96 -8.44 3.69
CA ARG A 24 -10.17 -7.79 2.64
C ARG A 24 -8.80 -7.31 3.13
N ASN A 25 -8.76 -6.62 4.28
CA ASN A 25 -7.52 -6.00 4.73
C ASN A 25 -6.40 -7.03 5.01
N PRO A 26 -6.67 -8.18 5.68
CA PRO A 26 -5.68 -9.25 5.79
C PRO A 26 -5.14 -9.75 4.45
N MET A 27 -6.00 -9.95 3.45
CA MET A 27 -5.57 -10.42 2.12
C MET A 27 -4.62 -9.42 1.44
N ILE A 28 -4.96 -8.13 1.48
CA ILE A 28 -4.10 -7.07 0.91
C ILE A 28 -2.76 -7.02 1.67
N VAL A 29 -2.78 -7.17 3.00
CA VAL A 29 -1.56 -7.21 3.82
C VAL A 29 -0.68 -8.39 3.43
N GLU A 30 -1.26 -9.58 3.25
CA GLU A 30 -0.53 -10.79 2.84
C GLU A 30 0.08 -10.65 1.44
N GLU A 31 -0.66 -10.10 0.49
CA GLU A 31 -0.15 -9.87 -0.88
C GLU A 31 0.99 -8.85 -0.90
N LEU A 32 0.85 -7.73 -0.19
CA LEU A 32 1.93 -6.74 -0.06
C LEU A 32 3.17 -7.32 0.63
N ALA A 33 3.00 -8.24 1.58
CA ALA A 33 4.11 -8.90 2.25
C ALA A 33 4.93 -9.81 1.32
N LEU A 34 4.41 -10.23 0.15
CA LEU A 34 5.16 -10.99 -0.84
C LEU A 34 6.35 -10.20 -1.42
N LEU A 35 6.29 -8.87 -1.37
CA LEU A 35 7.42 -8.00 -1.76
C LEU A 35 8.69 -8.31 -0.95
N ASN A 36 8.55 -8.79 0.29
CA ASN A 36 9.70 -9.19 1.12
C ASN A 36 10.54 -10.31 0.51
N GLN A 37 9.96 -11.12 -0.38
CA GLN A 37 10.68 -12.18 -1.09
C GLN A 37 11.36 -11.69 -2.36
N LEU A 38 10.91 -10.54 -2.90
CA LEU A 38 11.37 -9.97 -4.15
C LEU A 38 12.42 -8.87 -3.95
N LEU A 39 12.21 -7.97 -2.99
CA LEU A 39 13.09 -6.82 -2.74
C LEU A 39 14.58 -7.21 -2.50
N PRO A 40 14.90 -8.32 -1.83
CA PRO A 40 16.30 -8.75 -1.68
C PRO A 40 16.92 -9.35 -2.96
N LYS A 41 16.11 -9.66 -3.99
CA LYS A 41 16.56 -10.30 -5.24
C LYS A 41 16.86 -9.29 -6.35
N ILE A 42 16.57 -8.02 -6.13
CA ILE A 42 16.82 -6.93 -7.07
C ILE A 42 17.94 -6.04 -6.55
N GLU A 43 18.43 -5.12 -7.39
CA GLU A 43 19.51 -4.22 -7.00
C GLU A 43 19.14 -3.37 -5.78
N GLN A 44 20.09 -3.24 -4.84
CA GLN A 44 19.84 -2.70 -3.50
C GLN A 44 19.42 -1.23 -3.52
N ASN A 45 20.04 -0.38 -4.33
CA ASN A 45 19.66 1.03 -4.39
C ASN A 45 18.27 1.19 -5.01
N PHE A 46 17.92 0.35 -5.99
CA PHE A 46 16.60 0.32 -6.59
C PHE A 46 15.54 -0.16 -5.59
N SER A 47 15.80 -1.23 -4.83
CA SER A 47 14.85 -1.75 -3.83
C SER A 47 14.51 -0.70 -2.77
N ILE A 48 15.51 0.07 -2.31
CA ILE A 48 15.34 1.19 -1.37
C ILE A 48 14.48 2.30 -1.98
N GLN A 49 14.81 2.77 -3.17
CA GLN A 49 14.07 3.85 -3.85
C GLN A 49 12.62 3.44 -4.16
N PHE A 50 12.42 2.19 -4.57
CA PHE A 50 11.10 1.64 -4.85
C PHE A 50 10.25 1.56 -3.58
N TYR A 51 10.80 1.01 -2.50
CA TYR A 51 10.13 0.96 -1.20
C TYR A 51 9.71 2.36 -0.73
N GLN A 52 10.61 3.35 -0.78
CA GLN A 52 10.31 4.73 -0.43
C GLN A 52 9.19 5.32 -1.30
N SER A 53 9.21 5.06 -2.61
CA SER A 53 8.19 5.54 -3.54
C SER A 53 6.80 4.98 -3.23
N ILE A 54 6.70 3.71 -2.82
CA ILE A 54 5.42 3.09 -2.43
C ILE A 54 4.92 3.67 -1.10
N CYS A 55 5.80 3.86 -0.10
CA CYS A 55 5.45 4.51 1.16
C CYS A 55 4.92 5.94 0.93
N ASP A 56 5.59 6.70 0.06
CA ASP A 56 5.17 8.05 -0.31
C ASP A 56 3.83 8.06 -1.03
N LEU A 57 3.58 7.08 -1.91
CA LEU A 57 2.28 6.91 -2.56
C LEU A 57 1.19 6.60 -1.55
N ALA A 58 1.41 5.65 -0.64
CA ALA A 58 0.46 5.32 0.42
C ALA A 58 0.12 6.54 1.30
N LEU A 59 1.15 7.35 1.64
CA LEU A 59 0.97 8.60 2.38
C LEU A 59 0.17 9.64 1.58
N LYS A 60 0.46 9.82 0.29
CA LYS A 60 -0.28 10.75 -0.58
C LYS A 60 -1.73 10.33 -0.74
N VAL A 61 -1.98 9.04 -0.91
CA VAL A 61 -3.32 8.45 -1.00
C VAL A 61 -4.09 8.68 0.31
N ALA A 62 -3.49 8.43 1.47
CA ALA A 62 -4.09 8.70 2.78
C ALA A 62 -4.40 10.20 3.00
N LYS A 63 -3.50 11.09 2.56
CA LYS A 63 -3.71 12.55 2.64
C LYS A 63 -4.81 13.04 1.69
N SER A 64 -4.81 12.56 0.44
CA SER A 64 -5.73 13.01 -0.60
C SER A 64 -7.15 12.48 -0.42
N SER A 65 -7.31 11.33 0.24
CA SER A 65 -8.63 10.79 0.62
C SER A 65 -9.24 11.47 1.86
N GLY A 66 -8.48 12.33 2.56
CA GLY A 66 -8.93 13.00 3.79
C GLY A 66 -8.73 12.17 5.07
N GLY A 67 -7.78 11.23 5.07
CA GLY A 67 -7.83 10.03 5.90
C GLY A 67 -8.61 8.95 5.14
N TRP A 68 -8.12 7.72 5.12
CA TRP A 68 -8.55 6.68 4.17
C TRP A 68 -10.04 6.27 4.31
N PHE A 69 -10.78 6.74 5.32
CA PHE A 69 -12.20 6.45 5.55
C PHE A 69 -13.13 7.67 5.77
N GLY A 70 -12.73 8.89 5.38
CA GLY A 70 -13.67 10.03 5.37
C GLY A 70 -14.11 10.58 6.75
N MET A 71 -13.44 10.24 7.85
CA MET A 71 -13.64 10.88 9.16
C MET A 71 -12.38 11.62 9.62
N LYS A 72 -12.57 12.89 10.00
CA LYS A 72 -11.58 13.88 10.43
C LYS A 72 -10.74 13.44 11.64
N SER A 73 -9.79 12.54 11.46
CA SER A 73 -8.67 12.30 12.39
C SER A 73 -7.88 11.11 11.90
N ILE A 74 -6.56 11.26 11.71
CA ILE A 74 -5.66 10.11 11.67
C ILE A 74 -5.77 9.44 13.02
N GLY A 75 -6.61 8.41 13.12
CA GLY A 75 -6.75 7.62 14.34
C GLY A 75 -5.48 6.79 14.56
N GLU A 76 -5.16 6.43 15.81
CA GLU A 76 -4.04 5.54 16.15
C GLU A 76 -4.06 4.22 15.36
N ALA A 77 -5.24 3.78 14.91
CA ALA A 77 -5.45 2.62 14.05
C ALA A 77 -5.01 2.82 12.59
N GLU A 78 -4.73 4.04 12.12
CA GLU A 78 -4.32 4.32 10.73
C GLU A 78 -2.81 4.49 10.61
N ALA A 79 -2.15 5.00 11.66
CA ALA A 79 -0.69 5.13 11.71
C ALA A 79 0.04 3.79 11.48
N LYS A 80 -0.60 2.66 11.81
CA LYS A 80 -0.04 1.33 11.60
C LYS A 80 0.16 0.96 10.13
N TYR A 81 -0.60 1.47 9.17
CA TYR A 81 -0.48 1.03 7.77
C TYR A 81 0.23 2.02 6.84
N VAL A 82 0.32 3.31 7.23
CA VAL A 82 0.96 4.36 6.42
C VAL A 82 2.44 4.09 6.18
N LYS A 83 3.10 3.34 7.09
CA LYS A 83 4.50 2.91 6.93
C LYS A 83 4.64 1.52 6.30
N LEU A 84 3.55 0.90 5.86
CA LEU A 84 3.53 -0.45 5.27
C LEU A 84 4.32 -1.47 6.11
N PRO A 85 3.95 -1.71 7.39
CA PRO A 85 4.74 -2.50 8.33
C PRO A 85 4.88 -3.97 7.93
N MET A 86 4.09 -4.42 6.96
CA MET A 86 4.17 -5.76 6.38
C MET A 86 5.33 -5.89 5.38
N ILE A 87 5.91 -4.77 4.91
CA ILE A 87 7.07 -4.74 4.03
C ILE A 87 8.31 -4.42 4.88
N LYS A 88 9.35 -5.25 4.74
CA LYS A 88 10.64 -5.08 5.39
C LYS A 88 11.42 -4.00 4.66
N ASP A 89 11.91 -3.03 5.43
CA ASP A 89 12.74 -1.96 4.90
C ASP A 89 14.04 -2.55 4.33
N PRO A 90 14.28 -2.44 3.01
CA PRO A 90 15.49 -2.96 2.40
C PRO A 90 16.75 -2.21 2.86
N SER A 91 16.64 -0.98 3.36
CA SER A 91 17.79 -0.21 3.88
C SER A 91 18.32 -0.70 5.23
N ALA A 92 17.55 -1.55 5.92
CA ALA A 92 17.92 -2.13 7.21
C ALA A 92 18.63 -3.50 7.07
N SER A 93 18.86 -3.98 5.84
CA SER A 93 19.55 -5.25 5.53
C SER A 93 21.04 -5.08 5.27
#